data_AF-A0A526YEV0-F1
#
_entry.id   AF-A0A526YEV0-F1
#
_cell.length_a   1.000
_cell.length_b   1.000
_cell.length_c   1.000
_cell.angle_alpha   90.00
_cell.angle_beta   90.00
_cell.angle_gamma   90.00
#
_symmetry.space_group_name_H-M   'P 1'
#
loop_
_entity.id
_entity.type
_entity.pdbx_description
1 polymer ?
#
loop_
_entity_poly.entity_id
_entity_poly.type
_entity_poly.pdbx_seq_one_letter_code
_entity_poly.pdbx_strand_id
1 'polypeptide(L)' 'MPRVLVSDKLSTTAVQIFRDRGIEVDYLPDLGKDKEKLLEVIGQYDGLAIRSATKVTEKLIDAATR' A
#
# COMPACT_ATOMS: atom_id res chain seq x y z
N MET A 1 12.22 -5.67 -7.63
CA MET A 1 10.93 -5.71 -8.35
C MET A 1 10.00 -4.81 -7.56
N PRO A 2 9.27 -3.87 -8.20
CA PRO A 2 8.48 -2.91 -7.46
C PRO A 2 7.39 -3.63 -6.65
N ARG A 3 7.31 -3.30 -5.36
CA ARG A 3 6.31 -3.84 -4.44
C ARG A 3 5.30 -2.76 -4.09
N VAL A 4 4.02 -3.07 -4.26
CA VAL A 4 2.93 -2.14 -3.99
C VAL A 4 2.05 -2.69 -2.88
N LEU A 5 1.87 -1.89 -1.83
CA LEU A 5 0.95 -2.19 -0.75
C LEU A 5 -0.43 -1.60 -1.07
N VAL A 6 -1.47 -2.43 -1.03
CA VAL A 6 -2.85 -1.99 -1.13
C VAL A 6 -3.44 -2.02 0.28
N SER A 7 -3.49 -0.87 0.95
CA SER A 7 -3.94 -0.78 2.35
C SER A 7 -5.45 -0.59 2.49
N ASP A 8 -6.18 -0.55 1.38
CA ASP A 8 -7.60 -0.22 1.33
C ASP A 8 -8.38 -1.26 0.53
N LYS A 9 -9.71 -1.28 0.70
CA LYS A 9 -10.58 -2.14 -0.11
C LYS A 9 -10.65 -1.65 -1.55
N LEU A 10 -9.65 -2.04 -2.32
CA LEU A 10 -9.55 -1.86 -3.77
C LEU A 10 -10.28 -3.01 -4.47
N SER A 11 -10.75 -2.77 -5.71
CA SER A 11 -11.28 -3.85 -6.53
C SER A 11 -10.21 -4.92 -6.77
N THR A 12 -10.57 -6.20 -6.65
CA THR A 12 -9.66 -7.34 -6.87
C THR A 12 -9.05 -7.34 -8.27
N THR A 13 -9.75 -6.77 -9.26
CA THR A 13 -9.25 -6.58 -10.63
C THR A 13 -7.98 -5.72 -10.66
N ALA A 14 -7.88 -4.69 -9.81
CA ALA A 14 -6.70 -3.84 -9.79
C ALA A 14 -5.46 -4.61 -9.29
N VAL A 15 -5.62 -5.46 -8.27
CA VAL A 15 -4.55 -6.35 -7.78
C VAL A 15 -4.09 -7.30 -8.88
N GLN A 16 -5.03 -7.84 -9.68
CA GLN A 16 -4.69 -8.69 -10.82
C GLN A 16 -3.88 -7.93 -11.87
N ILE A 17 -4.31 -6.71 -12.27
CA ILE A 17 -3.58 -5.88 -13.25
C ILE A 17 -2.13 -5.62 -12.82
N PHE A 18 -1.89 -5.35 -11.53
CA PHE A 18 -0.53 -5.16 -11.04
C PHE A 18 0.30 -6.44 -11.13
N ARG A 19 -0.26 -7.59 -10.72
CA ARG A 19 0.42 -8.89 -10.82
C ARG A 19 0.71 -9.29 -12.26
N ASP A 20 -0.22 -9.03 -13.18
CA ASP A 20 -0.07 -9.27 -14.62
C ASP A 20 1.06 -8.42 -15.23
N ARG A 21 1.33 -7.26 -14.64
CA ARG A 21 2.46 -6.39 -15.00
C ARG A 21 3.78 -6.79 -14.34
N GLY A 22 3.81 -7.90 -13.59
CA GLY A 22 5.00 -8.36 -12.86
C GLY A 22 5.31 -7.52 -11.61
N ILE A 23 4.31 -6.82 -11.06
CA ILE A 23 4.45 -6.01 -9.85
C ILE A 23 3.97 -6.86 -8.67
N GLU A 24 4.76 -6.93 -7.61
CA GLU A 24 4.36 -7.62 -6.39
C GLU A 24 3.35 -6.77 -5.64
N VAL A 25 2.17 -7.34 -5.34
CA VAL A 25 1.09 -6.63 -4.65
C VAL A 25 0.65 -7.38 -3.42
N ASP A 26 0.78 -6.68 -2.29
CA ASP A 26 0.30 -7.11 -1.00
C ASP A 26 -1.03 -6.41 -0.70
N TYR A 27 -2.09 -7.22 -0.65
CA TYR A 27 -3.45 -6.75 -0.41
C TYR A 27 -3.81 -6.87 1.07
N LEU A 28 -3.67 -5.74 1.79
CA LEU A 28 -3.91 -5.63 3.23
C LEU A 28 -4.92 -4.51 3.51
N PRO A 29 -6.21 -4.68 3.14
CA PRO A 29 -7.24 -3.64 3.25
C PRO A 29 -7.54 -3.19 4.68
N ASP A 30 -7.14 -3.96 5.68
CA ASP A 30 -7.32 -3.63 7.10
C ASP A 30 -6.19 -2.73 7.62
N LEU A 31 -5.05 -2.68 6.92
CA LEU A 31 -3.88 -1.89 7.30
C LEU A 31 -4.12 -0.38 7.17
N GLY A 32 -5.01 0.05 6.27
CA GLY A 32 -5.36 1.47 6.09
C GLY A 32 -5.98 2.11 7.32
N LYS A 33 -6.55 1.31 8.22
CA LYS A 33 -7.06 1.76 9.53
C LYS A 33 -5.96 1.80 10.59
N ASP A 34 -5.00 0.88 10.52
CA ASP A 34 -3.87 0.75 11.45
C ASP A 34 -2.67 1.57 10.97
N LYS A 35 -2.69 2.87 11.29
CA LYS A 35 -1.62 3.81 10.90
C LYS A 35 -0.24 3.41 11.42
N GLU A 36 -0.16 2.83 12.61
CA GLU A 36 1.11 2.41 13.23
C GLU A 36 1.74 1.26 12.45
N LYS A 37 0.97 0.21 12.13
CA LYS A 37 1.45 -0.90 11.29
C LYS A 37 1.77 -0.44 9.88
N LEU A 38 0.96 0.45 9.31
CA LEU A 38 1.23 1.02 8.00
C LEU A 38 2.58 1.75 7.99
N LEU A 39 2.88 2.55 9.03
CA LEU A 39 4.19 3.22 9.18
C LEU A 39 5.36 2.24 9.32
N GLU A 40 5.17 1.10 10.00
CA GLU A 40 6.23 0.09 10.16
C GLU A 40 6.56 -0.64 8.86
N VAL A 41 5.55 -0.88 8.02
CA VAL A 41 5.75 -1.67 6.79
C VAL A 41 5.94 -0.81 5.54
N ILE A 42 5.50 0.45 5.52
CA ILE A 42 5.50 1.30 4.32
C ILE A 42 6.88 1.46 3.71
N GLY A 43 7.95 1.56 4.52
CA GLY A 43 9.33 1.68 4.04
C GLY A 43 9.85 0.42 3.31
N GLN A 44 9.09 -0.68 3.33
CA GLN A 44 9.43 -1.89 2.60
C GLN A 44 8.85 -1.90 1.18
N TYR A 45 7.87 -1.05 0.88
CA TYR A 45 7.16 -0.99 -0.40
C TYR A 45 7.60 0.21 -1.22
N ASP A 46 7.59 0.05 -2.54
CA ASP A 46 7.91 1.11 -3.51
C ASP A 46 6.64 1.88 -3.93
N GLY A 47 5.46 1.42 -3.51
CA GLY A 47 4.20 2.09 -3.80
C GLY A 47 3.12 1.78 -2.78
N LEU A 48 2.23 2.75 -2.57
CA LEU A 48 1.08 2.64 -1.70
C LEU A 48 -0.20 2.96 -2.49
N ALA A 49 -1.07 1.97 -2.60
CA ALA A 49 -2.39 2.09 -3.21
C ALA A 49 -3.45 2.21 -2.11
N ILE A 50 -4.04 3.40 -2.01
CA ILE A 50 -5.06 3.73 -0.99
C ILE A 50 -6.37 4.16 -1.63
N ARG A 51 -7.44 4.14 -0.83
CA ARG A 51 -8.72 4.77 -1.13
C ARG A 51 -9.04 5.80 -0.03
N SER A 52 -10.30 6.20 0.09
CA SER A 52 -10.76 7.21 1.03
C SER A 52 -10.64 6.80 2.50
N ALA A 53 -10.39 5.53 2.83
CA ALA A 53 -10.29 5.10 4.22
C ALA A 53 -8.91 5.39 4.82
N THR A 54 -7.86 5.35 4.00
CA THR A 54 -6.49 5.63 4.44
C THR A 54 -6.16 7.10 4.25
N LYS A 55 -5.71 7.77 5.31
CA LYS A 55 -5.23 9.16 5.24
C LYS A 55 -3.71 9.18 5.24
N VAL A 56 -3.12 9.50 4.09
CA VAL A 56 -1.68 9.71 3.95
C VAL A 56 -1.32 11.00 4.69
N THR A 57 -0.52 10.88 5.74
CA THR A 57 0.03 12.01 6.50
C THR A 57 1.49 12.23 6.14
N GLU A 58 2.03 13.41 6.42
CA GLU A 58 3.46 13.73 6.19
C GLU A 58 4.39 12.67 6.79
N LYS A 59 4.16 12.25 8.04
CA LYS A 59 4.90 11.15 8.69
C LYS A 59 4.93 9.84 7.89
N LEU A 60 3.88 9.55 7.13
CA LEU A 60 3.80 8.35 6.31
C LEU A 60 4.68 8.47 5.07
N ILE A 61 4.66 9.64 4.45
CA ILE A 61 5.50 9.96 3.30
C ILE A 61 6.96 9.98 3.73
N ASP A 62 7.28 10.58 4.89
CA ASP A 62 8.63 10.61 5.44
C ASP A 62 9.17 9.20 5.77
N ALA A 63 8.29 8.28 6.16
CA ALA A 63 8.64 6.87 6.41
C ALA A 63 8.78 6.04 5.12
N ALA A 64 8.18 6.50 4.00
CA ALA A 64 8.29 5.86 2.69
C ALA A 64 9.63 6.24 2.06
N THR A 65 10.65 5.43 2.32
CA THR A 65 12.04 5.69 1.91
C THR A 65 12.44 5.07 0.56
N ARG A 66 11.49 4.45 -0.14
CA ARG A 66 11.68 3.76 -1.42
C ARG A 66 10.87 4.39 -2.54
#